data_AF-A0A367Z772-F1
#
_entry.id   AF-A0A367Z772-F1
#
_cell.length_a   1.000
_cell.length_b   1.000
_cell.length_c   1.000
_cell.angle_alpha   90.00
_cell.angle_beta   90.00
_cell.angle_gamma   90.00
#
_symmetry.space_group_name_H-M   'P 1'
#
loop_
_entity.id
_entity.type
_entity.pdbx_description
1 polymer ?
#
loop_
_entity_poly.entity_id
_entity_poly.type
_entity_poly.pdbx_seq_one_letter_code
_entity_poly.pdbx_strand_id
1 'polypeptide(L)'
;MNTNYISIYKILVIILLLIPGCGRENTYKIITPAKLSDIYLELNTEVNPTSDSSSAKETDYYFSGLLKKYGFTENDFKFTIEVYNQDITKWKEFYENLIIKLEKAYTTSY
;
A
#
# COMPACT_ATOMS: atom_id res chain seq x y z
N MET A 1 45.76 -27.45 32.73
CA MET A 1 45.50 -26.84 31.41
C MET A 1 44.41 -27.64 30.73
N ASN A 2 43.17 -27.11 30.67
CA ASN A 2 42.17 -27.42 29.64
C ASN A 2 40.80 -26.87 30.09
N THR A 3 40.55 -25.60 29.78
CA THR A 3 39.25 -24.96 30.01
C THR A 3 38.92 -23.91 28.94
N ASN A 4 39.48 -24.05 27.72
CA ASN A 4 39.24 -23.07 26.65
C ASN A 4 38.30 -23.56 25.53
N TYR A 5 37.81 -24.80 25.57
CA TYR A 5 36.90 -25.32 24.54
C TYR A 5 35.41 -25.00 24.78
N ILE A 6 35.03 -24.57 26.00
CA ILE A 6 33.63 -24.43 26.42
C ILE A 6 32.97 -23.11 25.97
N SER A 7 33.75 -22.16 25.44
CA SER A 7 33.25 -20.81 25.14
C SER A 7 32.77 -20.63 23.68
N ILE A 8 33.39 -21.34 22.72
CA ILE A 8 33.22 -21.00 21.30
C ILE A 8 31.88 -21.52 20.73
N TYR A 9 31.42 -22.69 21.15
CA TYR A 9 30.17 -23.27 20.64
C TYR A 9 28.91 -22.51 21.12
N LYS A 10 28.95 -21.90 22.31
CA LYS A 10 27.83 -21.07 22.81
C LYS A 10 27.68 -19.79 21.99
N ILE A 11 28.79 -19.20 21.55
CA ILE A 11 28.79 -18.01 20.71
C ILE A 11 28.24 -18.33 19.31
N LEU A 12 28.60 -19.49 18.75
CA LEU A 12 28.16 -19.92 17.42
C LEU A 12 26.65 -20.17 17.33
N VAL A 13 26.03 -20.69 18.38
CA VAL A 13 24.57 -20.91 18.45
C VAL A 13 23.80 -19.57 18.53
N ILE A 14 24.37 -18.54 19.17
CA ILE A 14 23.76 -17.20 19.24
C ILE A 14 23.81 -16.51 17.88
N ILE A 15 24.90 -16.68 17.13
CA ILE A 15 25.02 -16.12 15.77
C ILE A 15 24.02 -16.80 14.81
N LEU A 16 23.75 -18.09 14.98
CA LEU A 16 22.78 -18.84 14.17
C LEU A 16 21.32 -18.47 14.47
N LEU A 17 21.01 -18.02 15.69
CA LEU A 17 19.69 -17.49 16.08
C LEU A 17 19.49 -16.01 15.70
N LEU A 18 20.56 -15.30 15.36
CA LEU A 18 20.56 -13.89 14.94
C LEU A 18 20.53 -13.72 13.41
N ILE A 19 20.32 -14.79 12.65
CA ILE A 19 19.94 -14.67 11.25
C ILE A 19 18.42 -14.53 11.25
N PRO A 20 17.83 -13.31 11.30
CA PRO A 20 16.42 -13.17 10.97
C PRO A 20 16.25 -13.82 9.60
N GLY A 21 15.44 -14.88 9.58
CA GLY A 21 15.37 -15.81 8.47
C GLY A 21 15.29 -15.07 7.15
N CYS A 22 16.10 -15.51 6.17
CA CYS A 22 16.10 -15.08 4.77
C CYS A 22 14.84 -14.29 4.42
N GLY A 23 14.94 -12.97 4.59
CA GLY A 23 13.86 -12.06 4.29
C GLY A 23 13.63 -12.14 2.80
N ARG A 24 12.55 -12.81 2.39
CA ARG A 24 11.86 -12.35 1.19
C ARG A 24 11.25 -11.01 1.63
N GLU A 25 12.04 -9.94 1.54
CA GLU A 25 11.52 -8.59 1.69
C GLU A 25 10.46 -8.43 0.61
N ASN A 26 9.20 -8.72 0.94
CA ASN A 26 8.10 -8.12 0.23
C ASN A 26 8.19 -6.63 0.58
N THR A 27 9.03 -5.89 -0.13
CA THR A 27 9.07 -4.43 -0.07
C THR A 27 7.77 -3.94 -0.68
N TYR A 28 6.70 -3.93 0.11
CA TYR A 28 5.43 -3.35 -0.31
C TYR A 28 5.66 -1.88 -0.62
N LYS A 29 5.15 -1.45 -1.78
CA LYS A 29 5.23 -0.05 -2.19
C LYS A 29 4.10 0.72 -1.53
N ILE A 30 4.44 1.78 -0.80
CA ILE A 30 3.42 2.68 -0.25
C ILE A 30 2.92 3.59 -1.37
N ILE A 31 1.60 3.57 -1.59
CA ILE A 31 0.94 4.50 -2.52
C ILE A 31 0.96 5.88 -1.86
N THR A 32 1.44 6.91 -2.56
CA THR A 32 1.48 8.27 -2.01
C THR A 32 0.08 8.91 -1.98
N PRO A 33 -0.19 9.92 -1.13
CA PRO A 33 -1.52 10.52 -1.04
C PRO A 33 -2.01 11.13 -2.36
N ALA A 34 -1.10 11.73 -3.13
CA ALA A 34 -1.39 12.25 -4.46
C ALA A 34 -1.78 11.14 -5.45
N LYS A 35 -1.08 10.00 -5.46
CA LYS A 35 -1.43 8.87 -6.35
C LYS A 35 -2.71 8.17 -5.90
N LEU A 36 -2.91 8.02 -4.60
CA LEU A 36 -4.12 7.42 -4.05
C LEU A 36 -5.37 8.24 -4.42
N SER A 37 -5.26 9.57 -4.43
CA SER A 37 -6.35 10.44 -4.90
C SER A 37 -6.60 10.33 -6.41
N ASP A 38 -5.57 10.13 -7.25
CA ASP A 38 -5.78 9.83 -8.68
C ASP A 38 -6.54 8.52 -8.88
N ILE A 39 -6.09 7.45 -8.21
CA ILE A 39 -6.73 6.13 -8.24
C ILE A 39 -8.19 6.24 -7.77
N TYR A 40 -8.46 6.98 -6.71
CA TYR A 40 -9.82 7.16 -6.19
C TYR A 40 -10.74 7.88 -7.19
N LEU A 41 -10.26 8.95 -7.82
CA LEU A 41 -11.07 9.68 -8.81
C LEU A 41 -11.36 8.83 -10.04
N GLU A 42 -10.37 8.06 -10.52
CA GLU A 42 -10.55 7.16 -11.66
C GLU A 42 -11.51 6.01 -11.33
N LEU A 43 -11.44 5.48 -10.10
CA LEU A 43 -12.40 4.48 -9.62
C LEU A 43 -13.84 5.02 -9.64
N ASN A 44 -14.06 6.24 -9.15
CA ASN A 44 -15.41 6.83 -9.06
C ASN A 44 -15.94 7.39 -10.39
N THR A 45 -15.09 7.60 -11.39
CA THR A 45 -15.51 8.08 -12.72
C THR A 45 -15.85 6.92 -13.66
N GLU A 46 -15.11 5.80 -13.59
CA GLU A 46 -15.37 4.62 -14.42
C GLU A 46 -16.42 3.69 -13.81
N VAL A 47 -16.47 3.57 -12.47
CA VAL A 47 -17.56 2.86 -11.79
C VAL A 47 -18.75 3.81 -11.69
N ASN A 48 -19.50 3.92 -12.79
CA ASN A 48 -20.72 4.71 -12.82
C ASN A 48 -21.74 4.09 -11.85
N PRO A 49 -22.11 4.78 -10.74
CA PRO A 49 -22.99 4.22 -9.70
C PRO A 49 -24.44 4.03 -10.18
N THR A 50 -24.75 4.36 -11.43
CA THR A 50 -26.06 4.17 -12.06
C THR A 50 -26.28 2.77 -12.64
N SER A 51 -25.25 1.91 -12.67
CA SER A 51 -25.40 0.52 -13.06
C SER A 51 -25.68 -0.36 -11.85
N ASP A 52 -26.97 -0.54 -11.53
CA ASP A 52 -27.50 -1.53 -10.56
C ASP A 52 -27.06 -2.99 -10.83
N SER A 53 -26.21 -3.22 -11.84
CA SER A 53 -25.80 -4.52 -12.35
C SER A 53 -24.31 -4.84 -12.19
N SER A 54 -23.47 -3.92 -11.70
CA SER A 54 -22.05 -4.22 -11.49
C SER A 54 -21.91 -5.18 -10.32
N SER A 55 -21.63 -6.45 -10.61
CA SER A 55 -21.44 -7.44 -9.54
C SER A 55 -20.19 -7.08 -8.72
N ALA A 56 -20.16 -7.38 -7.41
CA ALA A 56 -18.98 -7.12 -6.57
C ALA A 56 -17.66 -7.66 -7.18
N LYS A 57 -17.75 -8.76 -7.95
CA LYS A 57 -16.63 -9.35 -8.67
C LYS A 57 -16.09 -8.48 -9.82
N GLU A 58 -16.94 -7.74 -10.52
CA GLU A 58 -16.51 -6.81 -11.57
C GLU A 58 -15.81 -5.60 -10.97
N THR A 59 -16.32 -5.08 -9.85
CA THR A 59 -15.68 -3.99 -9.11
C THR A 59 -14.30 -4.40 -8.60
N ASP A 60 -14.18 -5.60 -8.02
CA ASP A 60 -12.88 -6.13 -7.55
C ASP A 60 -11.89 -6.32 -8.71
N TYR A 61 -12.33 -6.88 -9.83
CA TYR A 61 -11.48 -7.07 -11.01
C TYR A 61 -11.01 -5.73 -11.58
N TYR A 62 -11.94 -4.77 -11.69
CA TYR A 62 -11.64 -3.42 -12.16
C TYR A 62 -10.66 -2.71 -11.23
N PHE A 63 -10.90 -2.75 -9.92
CA PHE A 63 -10.01 -2.15 -8.92
C PHE A 63 -8.59 -2.75 -8.97
N SER A 64 -8.48 -4.07 -9.10
CA SER A 64 -7.19 -4.75 -9.28
C SER A 64 -6.48 -4.32 -10.58
N GLY A 65 -7.24 -4.18 -11.67
CA GLY A 65 -6.75 -3.64 -12.94
C GLY A 65 -6.26 -2.19 -12.82
N LEU A 66 -7.00 -1.36 -12.10
CA LEU A 66 -6.66 0.04 -11.83
C LEU A 66 -5.39 0.15 -11.00
N LEU A 67 -5.24 -0.60 -9.92
CA LEU A 67 -4.00 -0.62 -9.13
C LEU A 67 -2.79 -1.00 -10.01
N LYS A 68 -2.95 -2.00 -10.88
CA LYS A 68 -1.89 -2.42 -11.82
C LYS A 68 -1.54 -1.31 -12.83
N LYS A 69 -2.53 -0.56 -13.34
CA LYS A 69 -2.31 0.60 -14.22
C LYS A 69 -1.38 1.63 -13.56
N TYR A 70 -1.49 1.81 -12.25
CA TYR A 70 -0.64 2.71 -11.46
C TYR A 70 0.65 2.06 -10.93
N GLY A 71 0.90 0.78 -11.26
CA GLY A 71 2.11 0.05 -10.88
C GLY A 71 2.09 -0.53 -9.46
N PHE A 72 0.89 -0.75 -8.90
CA PHE A 72 0.67 -1.30 -7.56
C PHE A 72 -0.09 -2.62 -7.60
N THR A 73 0.06 -3.38 -6.52
CA THR A 73 -0.70 -4.60 -6.24
C THR A 73 -1.76 -4.34 -5.17
N GLU A 74 -2.70 -5.26 -5.00
CA GLU A 74 -3.66 -5.20 -3.88
C GLU A 74 -2.97 -5.27 -2.52
N ASN A 75 -1.83 -5.97 -2.42
CA ASN A 75 -1.06 -6.02 -1.17
C ASN A 75 -0.38 -4.69 -0.87
N ASP A 76 0.11 -3.99 -1.89
CA ASP A 76 0.63 -2.62 -1.75
C ASP A 76 -0.46 -1.67 -1.25
N PHE A 77 -1.68 -1.81 -1.77
CA PHE A 77 -2.84 -1.04 -1.31
C PHE A 77 -3.18 -1.36 0.16
N LYS A 78 -3.34 -2.65 0.52
CA LYS A 78 -3.64 -3.06 1.91
C LYS A 78 -2.58 -2.54 2.89
N PHE A 79 -1.32 -2.69 2.54
CA PHE A 79 -0.21 -2.18 3.33
C PHE A 79 -0.23 -0.64 3.42
N THR A 80 -0.56 0.06 2.34
CA THR A 80 -0.75 1.52 2.36
C THR A 80 -1.83 1.93 3.36
N ILE A 81 -2.97 1.25 3.36
CA ILE A 81 -4.07 1.53 4.31
C ILE A 81 -3.62 1.31 5.76
N GLU A 82 -2.89 0.22 6.03
CA GLU A 82 -2.31 -0.04 7.35
C GLU A 82 -1.38 1.09 7.80
N VAL A 83 -0.49 1.55 6.91
CA VAL A 83 0.42 2.69 7.18
C VAL A 83 -0.36 3.98 7.44
N TYR A 84 -1.39 4.26 6.63
CA TYR A 84 -2.18 5.49 6.77
C TYR A 84 -3.01 5.50 8.05
N ASN A 85 -3.47 4.34 8.51
CA ASN A 85 -4.18 4.22 9.78
C ASN A 85 -3.27 4.46 11.00
N GLN A 86 -1.95 4.35 10.83
CA GLN A 86 -0.98 4.68 11.88
C GLN A 86 -0.56 6.16 11.86
N ASP A 87 -0.69 6.84 10.71
CA ASP A 87 -0.38 8.26 10.54
C ASP A 87 -1.53 9.01 9.87
N ILE A 88 -2.38 9.64 10.69
CA ILE A 88 -3.54 10.40 10.25
C ILE A 88 -3.18 11.55 9.27
N THR A 89 -1.93 12.03 9.29
CA THR A 89 -1.46 13.07 8.37
C THR A 89 -1.53 12.59 6.92
N LYS A 90 -1.32 11.30 6.67
CA LYS A 90 -1.45 10.71 5.33
C LYS A 90 -2.87 10.77 4.80
N TRP A 91 -3.85 10.54 5.67
CA TRP A 91 -5.26 10.70 5.31
C TRP A 91 -5.59 12.16 5.03
N LYS A 92 -5.11 13.08 5.87
CA LYS A 92 -5.28 14.52 5.64
C LYS A 92 -4.72 14.95 4.27
N GLU A 93 -3.47 14.59 3.98
CA GLU A 93 -2.82 14.88 2.70
C GLU A 93 -3.61 14.26 1.53
N PHE A 94 -4.16 13.06 1.68
CA PHE A 94 -4.99 12.42 0.65
C PHE A 94 -6.25 13.24 0.36
N TYR A 95 -6.98 13.66 1.39
CA TYR A 95 -8.20 14.46 1.22
C TYR A 95 -7.91 15.87 0.68
N GLU A 96 -6.83 16.52 1.11
CA GLU A 96 -6.41 17.81 0.56
C GLU A 96 -6.10 17.71 -0.94
N ASN A 97 -5.35 16.68 -1.36
CA ASN A 97 -5.10 16.43 -2.78
C ASN A 97 -6.40 16.15 -3.55
N LEU A 98 -7.33 15.42 -2.96
CA LEU A 98 -8.62 15.11 -3.58
C LEU A 98 -9.47 16.37 -3.80
N ILE A 99 -9.57 17.24 -2.78
CA ILE A 99 -10.31 18.50 -2.84
C ILE A 99 -9.74 19.40 -3.95
N ILE A 100 -8.42 19.63 -3.96
CA ILE A 100 -7.76 20.46 -4.97
C ILE A 100 -8.06 19.97 -6.40
N LYS A 101 -8.05 18.66 -6.62
CA LYS A 101 -8.34 18.07 -7.93
C LYS A 101 -9.81 18.26 -8.33
N LEU A 102 -10.74 18.08 -7.40
CA LEU A 102 -12.16 18.27 -7.64
C LEU A 102 -12.49 19.74 -7.93
N GLU A 103 -11.94 20.68 -7.17
CA GLU A 103 -12.09 22.12 -7.41
C GLU A 103 -11.55 22.53 -8.78
N LYS A 104 -10.39 21.98 -9.17
CA LYS A 104 -9.81 22.22 -10.49
C LYS A 104 -10.73 21.71 -11.60
N ALA A 105 -11.26 20.49 -11.48
CA ALA A 105 -12.17 19.93 -12.47
C ALA A 105 -13.45 20.78 -12.62
N TYR A 106 -13.98 21.28 -11.49
CA TYR A 106 -15.17 22.14 -11.46
C TYR A 106 -14.91 23.51 -12.10
N THR A 107 -13.75 24.12 -11.85
CA THR A 107 -13.40 25.44 -12.39
C THR A 107 -13.07 25.45 -13.89
N THR A 108 -12.58 24.34 -14.45
CA THR A 108 -12.37 24.21 -15.91
C THR A 108 -13.63 23.91 -16.73
N SER A 109 -14.79 23.70 -16.09
CA SER A 109 -16.06 23.35 -16.75
C SER A 109 -16.96 24.56 -17.03
N TYR A 110 -16.47 25.79 -16.78
CA TYR A 110 -17.12 27.08 -17.04
C TYR A 110 -16.21 27.97 -17.90
#